data_AF-A0A7J6SUL2-F1
#
_entry.id   AF-A0A7J6SUL2-F1
#
_cell.length_a   1.000
_cell.length_b   1.000
_cell.length_c   1.000
_cell.angle_alpha   90.00
_cell.angle_beta   90.00
_cell.angle_gamma   90.00
#
_symmetry.space_group_name_H-M   'P 1'
#
loop_
_entity.id
_entity.type
_entity.pdbx_description
1 polymer ?
#
loop_
_entity_poly.entity_id
_entity_poly.type
_entity_poly.pdbx_seq_one_letter_code
_entity_poly.pdbx_strand_id
1 'polypeptide(L)'
;MFFQANNNLKPPYQVLVDTNFFNFSIQNKLDPMQALMDCLLAKAVPCVTDCVIAEMEKLGHRYRLALRLAKDPRFTRLTCDHSGTYADDCLVTRVEQHRCYIVATNDRDLRRRLRK
;
A
#
# COMPACT_ATOMS: atom_id res chain seq x y z
N MET A 1 -6.28 -16.62 -13.96
CA MET A 1 -4.81 -16.66 -14.00
C MET A 1 -4.41 -17.64 -15.08
N PHE A 2 -3.49 -17.26 -15.96
CA PHE A 2 -2.90 -18.19 -16.92
C PHE A 2 -1.49 -18.50 -16.40
N PHE A 3 -1.30 -19.69 -15.83
CA PHE A 3 -0.14 -20.00 -14.97
C PHE A 3 0.03 -18.95 -13.85
N GLN A 4 1.23 -18.38 -13.71
CA GLN A 4 1.56 -17.33 -12.74
C GLN A 4 1.25 -15.91 -13.26
N ALA A 5 0.87 -15.76 -14.52
CA ALA A 5 0.56 -14.46 -15.11
C ALA A 5 -0.85 -14.00 -14.73
N ASN A 6 -0.93 -12.79 -14.20
CA ASN A 6 -2.18 -12.17 -13.79
C ASN A 6 -2.69 -11.18 -14.85
N ASN A 7 -3.56 -11.67 -15.74
CA ASN A 7 -4.16 -10.86 -16.81
C ASN A 7 -5.18 -9.81 -16.32
N ASN A 8 -5.49 -9.80 -15.02
CA ASN A 8 -6.44 -8.84 -14.43
C ASN A 8 -5.77 -7.53 -14.00
N LEU A 9 -4.43 -7.48 -13.94
CA LEU A 9 -3.71 -6.24 -13.66
C LEU A 9 -3.66 -5.41 -14.95
N LYS A 10 -4.44 -4.34 -14.98
CA LYS A 10 -4.47 -3.38 -16.09
C LYS A 10 -4.45 -1.95 -15.55
N PRO A 11 -3.85 -0.99 -16.27
CA PRO A 11 -3.96 0.42 -15.91
C PRO A 11 -5.43 0.88 -15.84
N PRO A 12 -5.81 1.77 -14.89
CA PRO A 12 -4.96 2.32 -13.84
C PRO A 12 -4.63 1.30 -12.75
N TYR A 13 -3.34 1.17 -12.42
CA TYR A 13 -2.88 0.19 -11.43
C TYR A 13 -3.25 0.65 -10.02
N GLN A 14 -3.90 -0.22 -9.25
CA GLN A 14 -4.19 0.03 -7.84
C GLN A 14 -3.02 -0.49 -7.00
N VAL A 15 -2.37 0.41 -6.25
CA VAL A 15 -1.16 0.09 -5.48
C VAL A 15 -1.46 0.19 -3.99
N LEU A 16 -1.55 -0.93 -3.29
CA LEU A 16 -1.66 -0.96 -1.84
C LEU A 16 -0.33 -0.50 -1.21
N VAL A 17 -0.41 0.49 -0.33
CA VAL A 17 0.75 1.02 0.41
C VAL A 17 0.68 0.66 1.89
N ASP A 18 1.83 0.33 2.48
CA ASP A 18 1.98 0.04 3.91
C ASP A 18 2.59 1.23 4.69
N THR A 19 2.62 1.11 6.02
CA THR A 19 3.21 2.12 6.92
C THR A 19 4.68 2.38 6.59
N ASN A 20 5.43 1.33 6.23
CA ASN A 20 6.86 1.40 5.96
C ASN A 20 7.16 2.17 4.67
N PHE A 21 6.34 2.00 3.64
CA PHE A 21 6.45 2.72 2.37
C PHE A 21 6.46 4.23 2.59
N PHE A 22 5.53 4.77 3.38
CA PHE A 22 5.50 6.22 3.68
C PHE A 22 6.77 6.71 4.37
N ASN A 23 7.32 5.93 5.30
CA ASN A 23 8.55 6.29 6.01
C ASN A 23 9.73 6.36 5.03
N PHE A 24 9.84 5.38 4.15
CA PHE A 24 10.89 5.35 3.14
C PHE A 24 10.72 6.45 2.09
N SER A 25 9.49 6.74 1.64
CA SER A 25 9.22 7.84 0.71
C SER A 25 9.67 9.18 1.28
N ILE A 26 9.37 9.44 2.56
CA ILE A 26 9.79 10.68 3.24
C ILE A 26 11.30 10.74 3.40
N GLN A 27 11.93 9.66 3.87
CA GLN A 27 13.37 9.60 4.07
C GLN A 27 14.16 9.86 2.77
N ASN A 28 13.65 9.34 1.65
CA ASN A 28 14.26 9.50 0.33
C ASN A 28 13.74 10.72 -0.45
N LYS A 29 12.87 11.55 0.15
CA LYS A 29 12.29 12.74 -0.47
C LYS A 29 11.57 12.45 -1.80
N LEU A 30 10.87 11.32 -1.86
CA LEU A 30 10.09 10.90 -3.03
C LEU A 30 8.63 11.34 -2.87
N ASP A 31 8.05 11.95 -3.90
CA ASP A 31 6.58 12.08 -4.01
C ASP A 31 6.01 10.71 -4.43
N PRO A 32 5.23 10.02 -3.59
CA PRO A 32 4.71 8.69 -3.91
C PRO A 32 3.93 8.62 -5.22
N MET A 33 3.17 9.67 -5.54
CA MET A 33 2.33 9.69 -6.75
C MET A 33 3.20 9.64 -8.00
N GLN A 34 4.14 10.57 -8.10
CA GLN A 34 5.04 10.68 -9.22
C GLN A 34 5.97 9.45 -9.30
N ALA A 35 6.55 9.03 -8.17
CA ALA A 35 7.43 7.88 -8.12
C ALA A 35 6.75 6.58 -8.58
N LEU A 36 5.46 6.36 -8.25
CA LEU A 36 4.71 5.19 -8.71
C LEU A 36 4.42 5.25 -10.22
N MET A 37 4.08 6.41 -10.76
CA MET A 37 3.83 6.59 -12.19
C MET A 37 5.12 6.43 -13.00
N ASP A 38 6.24 6.99 -12.53
CA ASP A 38 7.55 6.86 -13.17
C ASP A 38 8.05 5.41 -13.11
N CYS A 39 7.77 4.68 -12.02
CA CYS A 39 8.15 3.28 -11.87
C CYS A 39 7.32 2.33 -12.75
N LEU A 40 6.00 2.54 -12.84
CA LEU A 40 5.09 1.64 -13.58
C LEU A 40 4.88 2.07 -15.03
N LEU A 41 5.38 3.26 -15.42
CA LEU A 41 5.18 3.88 -16.74
C LEU A 41 3.70 3.92 -17.17
N ALA A 42 2.80 4.04 -16.20
CA ALA A 42 1.36 4.02 -16.39
C ALA A 42 0.66 4.76 -15.24
N LYS A 43 -0.62 5.07 -15.43
CA LYS A 43 -1.44 5.67 -14.36
C LYS A 43 -1.51 4.71 -13.17
N ALA A 44 -1.07 5.19 -12.01
CA ALA A 44 -1.10 4.47 -10.74
C ALA A 44 -2.00 5.21 -9.76
N VAL A 45 -2.80 4.45 -9.00
CA VAL A 45 -3.66 4.96 -7.93
C VAL A 45 -3.20 4.29 -6.64
N PRO A 46 -2.50 5.00 -5.76
CA PRO A 46 -2.12 4.44 -4.48
C PRO A 46 -3.33 4.36 -3.56
N CYS A 47 -3.43 3.24 -2.88
CA CYS A 47 -4.54 2.84 -2.03
C CYS A 47 -4.02 2.56 -0.63
N VAL A 48 -4.60 3.19 0.38
CA VAL A 48 -4.25 3.00 1.79
C VAL A 48 -5.43 2.37 2.52
N THR A 49 -5.17 1.36 3.34
CA THR A 49 -6.21 0.69 4.13
C THR A 49 -6.44 1.39 5.47
N ASP A 50 -7.64 1.28 6.02
CA ASP A 50 -7.98 1.81 7.34
C ASP A 50 -7.04 1.31 8.45
N CYS A 51 -6.67 0.03 8.40
CA CYS A 51 -5.78 -0.56 9.38
C CYS A 51 -4.36 0.04 9.33
N VAL A 52 -3.86 0.39 8.15
CA VAL A 52 -2.55 1.08 7.98
C VAL A 52 -2.63 2.49 8.57
N ILE A 53 -3.70 3.23 8.29
CA ILE A 53 -3.89 4.57 8.89
C ILE A 53 -3.97 4.45 10.42
N ALA A 54 -4.73 3.49 10.95
CA ALA A 54 -4.88 3.28 12.38
C ALA A 54 -3.56 2.86 13.05
N GLU A 55 -2.73 2.07 12.38
CA GLU A 55 -1.39 1.74 12.85
C GLU A 55 -0.50 2.99 12.90
N MET A 56 -0.50 3.80 11.85
CA MET A 56 0.26 5.05 11.79
C MET A 56 -0.16 6.06 12.87
N GLU A 57 -1.44 6.12 13.21
CA GLU A 57 -1.95 6.96 14.31
C GLU A 57 -1.38 6.53 15.68
N LYS A 58 -1.16 5.23 15.89
CA LYS A 58 -0.57 4.69 17.14
C LYS A 58 0.93 4.98 17.27
N LEU A 59 1.65 5.15 16.16
CA LEU A 59 3.09 5.45 16.18
C LEU A 59 3.41 6.87 16.70
N GLY A 60 2.40 7.71 16.91
CA GLY A 60 2.51 8.98 17.63
C GLY A 60 3.18 10.11 16.84
N HIS A 61 3.67 11.13 17.57
CA HIS A 61 4.08 12.41 16.97
C HIS A 61 5.24 12.30 15.96
N ARG A 62 6.13 11.32 16.12
CA ARG A 62 7.26 11.11 15.21
C ARG A 62 6.81 10.86 13.76
N TYR A 63 5.63 10.28 13.57
CA TYR A 63 5.09 9.89 12.27
C TYR A 63 4.02 10.85 11.74
N ARG A 64 3.90 12.04 12.33
CA ARG A 64 2.89 13.04 11.96
C ARG A 64 2.95 13.45 10.48
N LEU A 65 4.16 13.55 9.93
CA LEU A 65 4.35 13.87 8.51
C LEU A 65 3.87 12.72 7.61
N ALA A 66 4.23 11.49 7.95
CA ALA A 66 3.77 10.30 7.25
C ALA A 66 2.24 10.16 7.31
N LEU A 67 1.64 10.42 8.47
CA LEU A 67 0.19 10.39 8.64
C LEU A 67 -0.52 11.46 7.78
N ARG A 68 0.05 12.66 7.67
CA ARG A 68 -0.49 13.71 6.80
C ARG A 68 -0.43 13.30 5.32
N LEU A 69 0.67 12.66 4.91
CA LEU A 69 0.83 12.16 3.55
C LEU A 69 -0.14 11.00 3.26
N ALA A 70 -0.33 10.07 4.19
CA ALA A 70 -1.30 8.98 4.05
C ALA A 70 -2.76 9.46 3.98
N LYS A 71 -3.07 10.63 4.55
CA LYS A 71 -4.40 11.27 4.50
C LYS A 71 -4.55 12.25 3.32
N ASP A 72 -3.59 12.31 2.40
CA ASP A 72 -3.69 13.14 1.21
C ASP A 72 -4.85 12.64 0.32
N PRO A 73 -5.75 13.53 -0.18
CA PRO A 73 -6.93 13.16 -0.96
C PRO A 73 -6.61 12.44 -2.28
N ARG A 74 -5.35 12.49 -2.73
CA ARG A 74 -4.90 11.74 -3.91
C ARG A 74 -4.83 10.23 -3.63
N PHE A 75 -4.70 9.80 -2.37
CA PHE A 75 -4.75 8.39 -2.00
C PHE A 75 -6.19 7.90 -1.89
N THR A 76 -6.45 6.72 -2.46
CA THR A 76 -7.76 6.06 -2.28
C THR A 76 -7.77 5.35 -0.95
N ARG A 77 -8.72 5.71 -0.08
CA ARG A 77 -8.90 5.04 1.21
C ARG A 77 -9.76 3.79 1.04
N LEU A 78 -9.26 2.64 1.49
CA LEU A 78 -9.97 1.36 1.45
C LEU A 78 -10.43 0.96 2.85
N THR A 79 -11.73 0.66 2.96
CA THR A 79 -12.33 0.23 4.22
C THR A 79 -11.98 -1.22 4.54
N CYS A 80 -11.69 -1.48 5.81
CA CYS A 80 -11.34 -2.80 6.31
C CYS A 80 -12.50 -3.41 7.11
N ASP A 81 -12.90 -4.64 6.76
CA ASP A 81 -13.94 -5.39 7.46
C ASP A 81 -13.34 -6.45 8.41
N HIS A 82 -12.40 -6.04 9.26
CA HIS A 82 -11.80 -6.92 10.26
C HIS A 82 -11.57 -6.19 11.58
N SER A 83 -11.61 -6.93 12.68
CA SER A 83 -11.25 -6.41 14.00
C SER A 83 -9.73 -6.28 14.15
N GLY A 84 -9.26 -5.19 14.77
CA GLY A 84 -7.83 -4.97 15.04
C GLY A 84 -7.09 -4.19 13.95
N THR A 85 -5.78 -3.99 14.15
CA THR A 85 -4.93 -3.13 13.29
C THR A 85 -3.70 -3.87 12.75
N TYR A 86 -3.80 -5.18 12.51
CA TYR A 86 -2.71 -5.95 11.91
C TYR A 86 -2.70 -5.72 10.39
N ALA A 87 -1.98 -4.68 9.96
CA ALA A 87 -1.95 -4.22 8.58
C ALA A 87 -1.43 -5.31 7.61
N ASP A 88 -0.39 -6.04 7.99
CA ASP A 88 0.20 -7.09 7.16
C ASP A 88 -0.79 -8.18 6.79
N ASP A 89 -1.56 -8.67 7.78
CA ASP A 89 -2.57 -9.71 7.56
C ASP A 89 -3.70 -9.20 6.68
N CYS A 90 -4.15 -7.96 6.91
CA CYS A 90 -5.14 -7.32 6.05
C CYS A 90 -4.66 -7.24 4.59
N LEU A 91 -3.42 -6.82 4.37
CA LEU A 91 -2.87 -6.67 3.02
C LEU A 91 -2.76 -8.02 2.31
N VAL A 92 -2.28 -9.05 3.00
CA VAL A 92 -2.22 -10.41 2.44
C VAL A 92 -3.61 -10.92 2.08
N THR A 93 -4.57 -10.89 3.03
CA THR A 93 -5.94 -11.36 2.79
C THR A 93 -6.61 -10.60 1.64
N ARG A 94 -6.43 -9.29 1.57
CA ARG A 94 -7.02 -8.46 0.50
C ARG A 94 -6.47 -8.84 -0.88
N VAL A 95 -5.17 -9.07 -1.00
CA VAL A 95 -4.53 -9.43 -2.28
C VAL A 95 -4.89 -10.86 -2.68
N GLU A 96 -5.04 -11.78 -1.71
CA GLU A 96 -5.49 -13.14 -1.94
C GLU A 96 -6.93 -13.19 -2.46
N GLN A 97 -7.84 -12.42 -1.86
CA GLN A 97 -9.24 -12.30 -2.27
C GLN A 97 -9.37 -11.55 -3.61
N HIS A 98 -8.65 -10.44 -3.75
CA HIS A 98 -8.71 -9.56 -4.89
C HIS A 98 -7.34 -9.42 -5.54
N ARG A 99 -7.09 -10.27 -6.54
CA ARG A 99 -5.85 -10.26 -7.32
C ARG A 99 -5.81 -9.14 -8.35
N CYS A 100 -6.19 -7.92 -7.98
CA CYS A 100 -6.17 -6.72 -8.81
C CYS A 100 -5.29 -5.60 -8.22
N TYR A 101 -4.54 -5.91 -7.16
CA TYR A 101 -3.66 -4.97 -6.47
C TYR A 101 -2.19 -5.28 -6.72
N ILE A 102 -1.38 -4.22 -6.80
CA ILE A 102 0.07 -4.26 -6.61
C ILE A 102 0.33 -3.88 -5.15
N VAL A 103 1.31 -4.48 -4.48
CA VAL A 103 1.68 -4.09 -3.12
C VAL A 103 3.03 -3.39 -3.12
N ALA A 104 3.08 -2.17 -2.59
CA ALA A 104 4.28 -1.41 -2.35
C ALA A 104 4.66 -1.52 -0.87
N THR A 105 5.67 -2.36 -0.58
CA THR A 105 6.19 -2.58 0.78
C THR A 105 7.70 -2.80 0.77
N ASN A 106 8.38 -2.29 1.79
CA ASN A 106 9.80 -2.56 2.05
C ASN A 106 10.00 -3.64 3.14
N ASP A 107 8.93 -4.10 3.78
CA ASP A 107 9.00 -5.13 4.81
C ASP A 107 9.45 -6.48 4.21
N ARG A 108 10.39 -7.16 4.87
CA ARG A 108 10.97 -8.41 4.36
C ARG A 108 10.01 -9.59 4.53
N ASP A 109 9.29 -9.64 5.64
CA ASP A 109 8.40 -10.75 5.98
C ASP A 109 7.11 -10.66 5.18
N LEU A 110 6.54 -9.46 5.01
CA LEU A 110 5.39 -9.23 4.14
C LEU A 110 5.71 -9.59 2.68
N ARG A 111 6.88 -9.20 2.16
CA ARG A 111 7.33 -9.63 0.82
C ARG A 111 7.45 -11.14 0.70
N ARG A 112 7.95 -11.83 1.73
CA ARG A 112 8.05 -13.29 1.74
C ARG A 112 6.67 -13.94 1.72
N ARG A 113 5.69 -13.37 2.42
CA ARG A 113 4.30 -13.88 2.45
C ARG A 113 3.60 -13.69 1.10
N LEU A 114 3.78 -12.53 0.45
CA LEU A 114 3.12 -12.18 -0.82
C LEU A 114 3.70 -12.89 -2.05
N ARG A 115 4.94 -13.37 -1.98
CA ARG A 115 5.65 -14.05 -3.09
C ARG A 115 5.56 -15.58 -3.04
N LYS A 116 4.75 -16.13 -2.13
CA LYS A 116 4.42 -17.56 -2.12
C LYS A 116 3.48 -17.89 -3.27
#